data_AF-A0A6C2YT17-F1
#
_entry.id   AF-A0A6C2YT17-F1
#
_cell.length_a   1.000
_cell.length_b   1.000
_cell.length_c   1.000
_cell.angle_alpha   90.00
_cell.angle_beta   90.00
_cell.angle_gamma   90.00
#
_symmetry.space_group_name_H-M   'P 1'
#
loop_
_entity.id
_entity.type
_entity.pdbx_description
1 polymer ?
#
loop_
_entity_poly.entity_id
_entity_poly.type
_entity_poly.pdbx_seq_one_letter_code
_entity_poly.pdbx_strand_id
1 'polypeptide(L)'
;MRCTLSVERLELRETPAVNILFDYSYDSLGFFDDPTRREVMEAIGQQVGELLNDFLPAVSFNPALPQNTWSINFPNPSSTSQSVTIQNPTIPENTLIVYVGGANIDSAGLAGPGGLNVSGSPDWVDYVFTRGTPGANGTPATDYAPWGGTIRFNPSINWYFGLDPDGLNGSLTDFYTVATHELFHVLGFGVAEWQQFVSGETFIGPNAVSVFGGPVPVDVADAHWNLDPSVLGYAPIMNPYSLNGRRDLISKLDLAALVDVGWQINLAALPPTLPPASPALPVAPPTLPPTSPIPPAQVGNAGQGPIVSEFAVSTDRGATGNQLRTINGERFAQAPFAPQQGSRSVAADVTGDGITDLIVGAGPGGISTVIIFDGVTGNEVHRFDAFESSFLGGIFITAADINRDGYADLMISPDESGGPRVRVISGRDGSTLADFFGIDDPNFRGGARVAVSDLNGDQIPDLLVAAGFGGGPRVAGFSGTSLRPGSTPTKLFNDFFVFEASLRNGVFLTGGDLNGDGFGDLIVGGGPGGGPRVLGLSGRDLTQGNTVQIANFFAGSSASRGGVRVAMKDLDGDTFDDLVVGAGVGDVGTVMLYRGRDIPRDGTPPTLSQFTPFGDFRGGIFVG
;
A
#
# COMPACT_ATOMS: atom_id res chain seq x y z
N MET A 1 40.62 34.06 -20.10
CA MET A 1 39.96 33.03 -19.27
C MET A 1 38.82 32.45 -20.09
N ARG A 2 38.89 31.18 -20.47
CA ARG A 2 37.76 30.46 -21.09
C ARG A 2 37.00 29.78 -19.96
N CYS A 3 35.72 30.11 -19.81
CA CYS A 3 34.82 29.41 -18.89
C CYS A 3 34.31 28.17 -19.63
N THR A 4 34.71 26.98 -19.19
CA THR A 4 34.12 25.71 -19.63
C THR A 4 32.85 25.47 -18.82
N LEU A 5 31.71 25.36 -19.52
CA LEU A 5 30.46 24.87 -18.95
C LEU A 5 30.58 23.34 -18.80
N SER A 6 30.66 22.85 -17.57
CA SER A 6 30.51 21.43 -17.26
C SER A 6 29.01 21.12 -17.17
N VAL A 7 28.49 20.37 -18.14
CA VAL A 7 27.18 19.74 -18.03
C VAL A 7 27.38 18.54 -17.10
N GLU A 8 26.90 18.64 -15.86
CA GLU A 8 26.70 17.46 -15.03
C GLU A 8 25.59 16.61 -15.68
N ARG A 9 25.94 15.37 -15.97
CA ARG A 9 25.00 14.35 -16.40
C ARG A 9 24.18 14.01 -15.16
N LEU A 10 22.87 14.29 -15.19
CA LEU A 10 21.93 13.76 -14.19
C LEU A 10 22.17 12.25 -14.10
N GLU A 11 22.47 11.73 -12.91
CA GLU A 11 22.51 10.29 -12.69
C GLU A 11 21.14 9.69 -13.00
N LEU A 12 21.14 8.53 -13.64
CA LEU A 12 19.93 7.74 -13.88
C LEU A 12 19.33 7.38 -12.51
N ARG A 13 18.09 7.81 -12.26
CA ARG A 13 17.26 7.19 -11.22
C ARG A 13 17.06 5.73 -11.63
N GLU A 14 17.60 4.79 -10.86
CA GLU A 14 17.14 3.39 -10.89
C GLU A 14 15.70 3.41 -10.33
N THR A 15 14.64 3.01 -11.05
CA THR A 15 14.40 1.70 -11.67
C THR A 15 13.65 1.82 -13.01
N PRO A 16 13.94 1.02 -14.06
CA PRO A 16 13.05 0.97 -15.21
C PRO A 16 11.86 0.04 -14.91
N ALA A 17 10.66 0.60 -14.80
CA ALA A 17 9.43 -0.18 -14.95
C ALA A 17 9.31 -0.68 -16.42
N VAL A 18 8.76 -1.88 -16.63
CA VAL A 18 8.44 -2.35 -17.98
C VAL A 18 7.16 -1.68 -18.45
N ASN A 19 7.25 -0.83 -19.47
CA ASN A 19 6.12 -0.20 -20.12
C ASN A 19 5.32 -1.20 -20.97
N ILE A 20 4.07 -1.47 -20.58
CA ILE A 20 3.15 -2.29 -21.37
C ILE A 20 2.34 -1.36 -22.28
N LEU A 21 2.69 -1.33 -23.56
CA LEU A 21 2.04 -0.50 -24.56
C LEU A 21 0.95 -1.30 -25.28
N PHE A 22 -0.31 -0.91 -25.11
CA PHE A 22 -1.41 -1.50 -25.87
C PHE A 22 -1.56 -0.86 -27.25
N ASP A 23 -1.59 -1.72 -28.27
CA ASP A 23 -1.84 -1.33 -29.65
C ASP A 23 -3.23 -1.80 -30.08
N TYR A 24 -4.12 -0.83 -30.30
CA TYR A 24 -5.52 -1.05 -30.69
C TYR A 24 -5.73 -1.05 -32.22
N SER A 25 -4.66 -0.95 -33.02
CA SER A 25 -4.78 -0.79 -34.48
C SER A 25 -5.43 -1.97 -35.20
N TYR A 26 -5.48 -3.14 -34.54
CA TYR A 26 -6.12 -4.35 -35.04
C TYR A 26 -7.47 -4.66 -34.38
N ASP A 27 -8.06 -3.74 -33.61
CA ASP A 27 -9.42 -3.84 -33.07
C ASP A 27 -10.49 -3.47 -34.12
N SER A 28 -10.57 -4.25 -35.20
CA SER A 28 -11.51 -4.01 -36.30
C SER A 28 -12.99 -4.17 -35.94
N LEU A 29 -13.31 -4.78 -34.79
CA LEU A 29 -14.69 -4.85 -34.28
C LEU A 29 -15.07 -3.64 -33.40
N GLY A 30 -14.14 -2.73 -33.13
CA GLY A 30 -14.37 -1.51 -32.35
C GLY A 30 -14.70 -1.80 -30.88
N PHE A 31 -14.20 -2.90 -30.32
CA PHE A 31 -14.43 -3.22 -28.90
C PHE A 31 -13.83 -2.14 -27.99
N PHE A 32 -12.71 -1.53 -28.37
CA PHE A 32 -12.05 -0.44 -27.68
C PHE A 32 -12.33 0.94 -28.30
N ASP A 33 -13.35 1.10 -29.15
CA ASP A 33 -13.77 2.46 -29.56
C ASP A 33 -14.38 3.24 -28.38
N ASP A 34 -14.81 2.53 -27.34
CA ASP A 34 -15.21 3.11 -26.06
C ASP A 34 -13.97 3.51 -25.23
N PRO A 35 -13.78 4.80 -24.94
CA PRO A 35 -12.62 5.29 -24.22
C PRO A 35 -12.52 4.73 -22.79
N THR A 36 -13.64 4.39 -22.16
CA THR A 36 -13.68 3.80 -20.81
C THR A 36 -12.98 2.45 -20.77
N ARG A 37 -13.10 1.66 -21.84
CA ARG A 37 -12.47 0.34 -21.94
C ARG A 37 -10.97 0.45 -22.13
N ARG A 38 -10.52 1.45 -22.91
CA ARG A 38 -9.10 1.77 -23.04
C ARG A 38 -8.54 2.25 -21.71
N GLU A 39 -9.24 3.12 -21.00
CA GLU A 39 -8.84 3.60 -19.68
C GLU A 39 -8.59 2.43 -18.71
N VAL A 40 -9.50 1.47 -18.63
CA VAL A 40 -9.27 0.26 -17.80
C VAL A 40 -8.09 -0.57 -18.30
N MET A 41 -7.95 -0.77 -19.62
CA MET A 41 -6.83 -1.53 -20.19
C MET A 41 -5.48 -0.87 -19.90
N GLU A 42 -5.34 0.44 -20.13
CA GLU A 42 -4.11 1.20 -19.88
C GLU A 42 -3.74 1.18 -18.39
N ALA A 43 -4.72 1.32 -17.49
CA ALA A 43 -4.47 1.24 -16.05
C ALA A 43 -3.90 -0.13 -15.63
N ILE A 44 -4.37 -1.22 -16.25
CA ILE A 44 -3.83 -2.56 -16.02
C ILE A 44 -2.40 -2.67 -16.54
N GLY A 45 -2.11 -2.13 -17.73
CA GLY A 45 -0.76 -2.12 -18.29
C GLY A 45 0.22 -1.35 -17.42
N GLN A 46 -0.21 -0.20 -16.90
CA GLN A 46 0.58 0.57 -15.94
C GLN A 46 0.83 -0.24 -14.65
N GLN A 47 -0.23 -0.75 -14.01
CA GLN A 47 -0.12 -1.49 -12.76
C GLN A 47 0.80 -2.72 -12.91
N VAL A 48 0.62 -3.51 -13.96
CA VAL A 48 1.41 -4.73 -14.18
C VAL A 48 2.84 -4.37 -14.58
N GLY A 49 3.04 -3.33 -15.40
CA GLY A 49 4.35 -2.87 -15.80
C GLY A 49 5.24 -2.38 -14.64
N GLU A 50 4.62 -1.72 -13.66
CA GLU A 50 5.28 -1.26 -12.43
C GLU A 50 5.76 -2.41 -11.53
N LEU A 51 5.21 -3.62 -11.68
CA LEU A 51 5.62 -4.81 -10.92
C LEU A 51 6.91 -5.46 -11.46
N LEU A 52 7.23 -5.22 -12.74
CA LEU A 52 8.35 -5.85 -13.45
C LEU A 52 9.58 -4.94 -13.36
N ASN A 53 10.60 -5.36 -12.61
CA ASN A 53 11.88 -4.65 -12.46
C ASN A 53 12.94 -5.13 -13.48
N ASP A 54 12.49 -5.64 -14.61
CA ASP A 54 13.35 -6.16 -15.66
C ASP A 54 13.90 -5.05 -16.54
N PHE A 55 15.15 -5.24 -16.97
CA PHE A 55 15.72 -4.44 -18.04
C PHE A 55 15.55 -5.17 -19.36
N LEU A 56 14.74 -4.62 -20.26
CA LEU A 56 14.49 -5.21 -21.59
C LEU A 56 15.13 -4.35 -22.68
N PRO A 57 16.27 -4.76 -23.27
CA PRO A 57 16.91 -3.98 -24.32
C PRO A 57 16.00 -3.74 -25.54
N ALA A 58 16.16 -2.58 -26.17
CA ALA A 58 15.42 -2.24 -27.39
C ALA A 58 15.82 -3.14 -28.56
N VAL A 59 14.84 -3.69 -29.29
CA VAL A 59 15.09 -4.42 -30.54
C VAL A 59 14.61 -3.57 -31.71
N SER A 60 15.53 -3.14 -32.57
CA SER A 60 15.20 -2.33 -33.74
C SER A 60 15.99 -2.79 -34.97
N PHE A 61 15.39 -2.63 -36.14
CA PHE A 61 16.06 -2.93 -37.40
C PHE A 61 17.15 -1.88 -37.69
N ASN A 62 18.34 -2.37 -38.03
CA ASN A 62 19.47 -1.52 -38.40
C ASN A 62 19.65 -1.51 -39.93
N PRO A 63 19.35 -0.39 -40.63
CA PRO A 63 19.51 -0.30 -42.08
C PRO A 63 20.95 -0.50 -42.57
N ALA A 64 21.96 -0.33 -41.71
CA ALA A 64 23.36 -0.59 -42.04
C ALA A 64 23.71 -2.10 -42.07
N LEU A 65 22.84 -2.97 -41.53
CA LEU A 65 22.99 -4.42 -41.52
C LEU A 65 21.72 -5.08 -42.11
N PRO A 66 21.42 -4.86 -43.41
CA PRO A 66 20.14 -5.24 -44.01
C PRO A 66 19.87 -6.74 -44.05
N GLN A 67 20.88 -7.58 -43.84
CA GLN A 67 20.75 -9.03 -43.70
C GLN A 67 20.14 -9.46 -42.35
N ASN A 68 20.21 -8.60 -41.33
CA ASN A 68 19.64 -8.85 -40.01
C ASN A 68 18.19 -8.40 -40.02
N THR A 69 17.28 -9.37 -40.18
CA THR A 69 15.85 -9.15 -40.27
C THR A 69 15.12 -10.01 -39.27
N TRP A 70 13.92 -9.58 -38.91
CA TRP A 70 13.04 -10.35 -38.05
C TRP A 70 11.59 -9.96 -38.27
N SER A 71 10.69 -10.80 -37.80
CA SER A 71 9.26 -10.50 -37.80
C SER A 71 8.60 -11.14 -36.59
N ILE A 72 7.56 -10.46 -36.11
CA ILE A 72 6.63 -11.00 -35.12
C ILE A 72 5.42 -11.53 -35.86
N ASN A 73 4.90 -12.68 -35.43
CA ASN A 73 3.65 -13.24 -35.92
C ASN A 73 2.73 -13.57 -34.75
N PHE A 74 1.50 -13.09 -34.78
CA PHE A 74 0.56 -13.33 -33.71
C PHE A 74 -0.86 -13.51 -34.25
N PRO A 75 -1.73 -14.25 -33.56
CA PRO A 75 -3.14 -14.32 -33.91
C PRO A 75 -3.78 -12.92 -33.93
N ASN A 76 -4.56 -12.57 -34.95
CA ASN A 76 -5.19 -11.25 -35.04
C ASN A 76 -6.17 -11.04 -33.86
N PRO A 77 -6.09 -9.94 -33.10
CA PRO A 77 -6.94 -9.73 -31.92
C PRO A 77 -8.44 -9.56 -32.23
N SER A 78 -8.81 -9.35 -33.50
CA SER A 78 -10.21 -9.27 -33.95
C SER A 78 -10.71 -10.48 -34.74
N SER A 79 -9.89 -11.53 -34.92
CA SER A 79 -10.26 -12.65 -35.79
C SER A 79 -9.68 -13.97 -35.31
N THR A 80 -10.52 -15.00 -35.16
CA THR A 80 -10.11 -16.34 -34.71
C THR A 80 -9.37 -17.16 -35.77
N SER A 81 -9.33 -16.70 -37.03
CA SER A 81 -8.77 -17.46 -38.17
C SER A 81 -7.63 -16.75 -38.90
N GLN A 82 -7.35 -15.49 -38.55
CA GLN A 82 -6.31 -14.70 -39.18
C GLN A 82 -5.13 -14.49 -38.22
N SER A 83 -3.94 -14.37 -38.79
CA SER A 83 -2.73 -13.96 -38.09
C SER A 83 -2.19 -12.68 -38.70
N VAL A 84 -1.50 -11.89 -37.88
CA VAL A 84 -0.79 -10.68 -38.28
C VAL A 84 0.70 -10.99 -38.29
N THR A 85 1.40 -10.50 -39.31
CA THR A 85 2.88 -10.52 -39.35
C THR A 85 3.38 -9.10 -39.53
N ILE A 86 4.21 -8.63 -38.61
CA ILE A 86 4.86 -7.32 -38.70
C ILE A 86 6.34 -7.54 -38.98
N GLN A 87 6.80 -6.98 -40.09
CA GLN A 87 8.19 -7.09 -40.53
C GLN A 87 9.04 -6.00 -39.86
N ASN A 88 10.15 -6.42 -39.27
CA ASN A 88 11.14 -5.55 -38.64
C ASN A 88 10.53 -4.50 -37.70
N PRO A 89 9.68 -4.89 -36.74
CA PRO A 89 9.13 -3.94 -35.79
C PRO A 89 10.25 -3.29 -34.97
N THR A 90 9.98 -2.11 -34.44
CA THR A 90 10.82 -1.48 -33.42
C THR A 90 10.15 -1.69 -32.08
N ILE A 91 10.82 -2.41 -31.19
CA ILE A 91 10.41 -2.57 -29.79
C ILE A 91 11.35 -1.70 -28.96
N PRO A 92 10.84 -0.63 -28.33
CA PRO A 92 11.66 0.21 -27.47
C PRO A 92 12.22 -0.55 -26.26
N GLU A 93 13.19 0.07 -25.60
CA GLU A 93 13.72 -0.43 -24.32
C GLU A 93 12.59 -0.47 -23.28
N ASN A 94 12.65 -1.44 -22.37
CA ASN A 94 11.70 -1.65 -21.27
C ASN A 94 10.25 -1.59 -21.75
N THR A 95 9.96 -2.09 -22.96
CA THR A 95 8.62 -2.03 -23.55
C THR A 95 8.18 -3.40 -24.04
N LEU A 96 6.93 -3.75 -23.75
CA LEU A 96 6.17 -4.83 -24.38
C LEU A 96 5.05 -4.21 -25.22
N ILE A 97 4.89 -4.66 -26.47
CA ILE A 97 3.78 -4.20 -27.32
C ILE A 97 2.70 -5.28 -27.36
N VAL A 98 1.52 -4.98 -26.84
CA VAL A 98 0.41 -5.94 -26.76
C VAL A 98 -0.73 -5.50 -27.67
N TYR A 99 -1.01 -6.31 -28.70
CA TYR A 99 -2.08 -6.02 -29.67
C TYR A 99 -3.41 -6.54 -29.15
N VAL A 100 -4.38 -5.64 -28.96
CA VAL A 100 -5.64 -5.95 -28.29
C VAL A 100 -6.85 -5.64 -29.16
N GLY A 101 -7.95 -6.37 -28.95
CA GLY A 101 -9.18 -6.19 -29.72
C GLY A 101 -10.30 -7.15 -29.33
N GLY A 102 -11.47 -6.91 -29.89
CA GLY A 102 -12.64 -7.78 -29.70
C GLY A 102 -12.72 -8.88 -30.76
N ALA A 103 -12.95 -10.14 -30.37
CA ALA A 103 -13.17 -11.25 -31.28
C ALA A 103 -14.27 -12.21 -30.79
N ASN A 104 -14.97 -12.86 -31.73
CA ASN A 104 -15.95 -13.89 -31.40
C ASN A 104 -15.24 -15.21 -31.02
N ILE A 105 -14.83 -15.31 -29.76
CA ILE A 105 -14.22 -16.49 -29.13
C ILE A 105 -15.20 -17.11 -28.12
N ASP A 106 -14.95 -18.36 -27.71
CA ASP A 106 -15.83 -19.08 -26.78
C ASP A 106 -15.59 -18.69 -25.30
N SER A 107 -14.38 -18.23 -24.97
CA SER A 107 -13.98 -17.74 -23.65
C SER A 107 -14.27 -16.24 -23.47
N ALA A 108 -14.04 -15.71 -22.27
CA ALA A 108 -14.16 -14.27 -22.00
C ALA A 108 -12.95 -13.49 -22.56
N GLY A 109 -11.75 -14.05 -22.39
CA GLY A 109 -10.50 -13.59 -22.96
C GLY A 109 -9.72 -14.73 -23.57
N LEU A 110 -8.76 -14.40 -24.44
CA LEU A 110 -7.74 -15.34 -24.90
C LEU A 110 -6.47 -14.58 -25.27
N ALA A 111 -5.36 -14.95 -24.66
CA ALA A 111 -4.07 -14.31 -24.90
C ALA A 111 -2.92 -15.29 -25.01
N GLY A 112 -1.78 -14.74 -25.40
CA GLY A 112 -0.51 -15.44 -25.37
C GLY A 112 0.60 -14.68 -26.09
N PRO A 113 1.83 -15.16 -25.96
CA PRO A 113 2.96 -14.64 -26.72
C PRO A 113 2.77 -14.99 -28.20
N GLY A 114 3.16 -14.07 -29.09
CA GLY A 114 3.27 -14.40 -30.51
C GLY A 114 4.61 -15.05 -30.84
N GLY A 115 4.72 -15.57 -32.05
CA GLY A 115 5.95 -16.13 -32.59
C GLY A 115 6.92 -15.10 -33.14
N LEU A 116 8.17 -15.53 -33.28
CA LEU A 116 9.27 -14.79 -33.88
C LEU A 116 9.83 -15.58 -35.08
N ASN A 117 10.13 -14.89 -36.17
CA ASN A 117 10.98 -15.42 -37.24
C ASN A 117 12.17 -14.48 -37.41
N VAL A 118 13.39 -15.00 -37.28
CA VAL A 118 14.62 -14.20 -37.28
C VAL A 118 15.60 -14.75 -38.32
N SER A 119 16.27 -13.86 -39.06
CA SER A 119 17.31 -14.22 -40.01
C SER A 119 18.46 -13.20 -39.94
N GLY A 120 19.70 -13.67 -39.97
CA GLY A 120 20.87 -12.80 -39.90
C GLY A 120 22.09 -13.50 -39.32
N SER A 121 23.00 -12.72 -38.74
CA SER A 121 24.16 -13.26 -38.01
C SER A 121 23.74 -14.05 -36.77
N PRO A 122 24.54 -15.04 -36.31
CA PRO A 122 24.25 -15.77 -35.07
C PRO A 122 23.99 -14.85 -33.87
N ASP A 123 24.82 -13.82 -33.68
CA ASP A 123 24.66 -12.84 -32.60
C ASP A 123 23.34 -12.06 -32.70
N TRP A 124 22.83 -11.82 -33.91
CA TRP A 124 21.55 -11.15 -34.12
C TRP A 124 20.38 -12.07 -33.82
N VAL A 125 20.47 -13.32 -34.27
CA VAL A 125 19.47 -14.34 -33.99
C VAL A 125 19.33 -14.52 -32.48
N ASP A 126 20.45 -14.71 -31.79
CA ASP A 126 20.47 -14.85 -30.33
C ASP A 126 19.93 -13.59 -29.64
N TYR A 127 20.37 -12.40 -30.07
CA TYR A 127 19.89 -11.13 -29.52
C TYR A 127 18.37 -10.95 -29.67
N VAL A 128 17.77 -11.29 -30.80
CA VAL A 128 16.31 -11.12 -30.98
C VAL A 128 15.51 -12.14 -30.16
N PHE A 129 15.98 -13.39 -30.05
CA PHE A 129 15.29 -14.40 -29.24
C PHE A 129 15.42 -14.13 -27.73
N THR A 130 16.54 -13.55 -27.28
CA THR A 130 16.80 -13.27 -25.87
C THR A 130 16.50 -11.83 -25.46
N ARG A 131 16.26 -10.94 -26.42
CA ARG A 131 16.41 -9.47 -26.27
C ARG A 131 17.75 -9.03 -25.68
N GLY A 132 18.80 -9.87 -25.75
CA GLY A 132 20.07 -9.63 -25.08
C GLY A 132 20.05 -9.89 -23.57
N THR A 133 18.98 -10.49 -23.05
CA THR A 133 18.82 -10.85 -21.64
C THR A 133 19.50 -12.20 -21.35
N PRO A 134 20.51 -12.24 -20.46
CA PRO A 134 21.19 -13.49 -20.11
C PRO A 134 20.22 -14.52 -19.53
N GLY A 135 20.26 -15.76 -20.02
CA GLY A 135 19.44 -16.86 -19.49
C GLY A 135 18.12 -17.11 -20.22
N ALA A 136 17.67 -16.18 -21.08
CA ALA A 136 16.41 -16.31 -21.83
C ALA A 136 16.42 -17.42 -22.90
N ASN A 137 17.59 -17.86 -23.35
CA ASN A 137 17.75 -18.99 -24.30
C ASN A 137 18.53 -20.16 -23.65
N GLY A 138 18.47 -20.26 -22.32
CA GLY A 138 19.09 -21.34 -21.55
C GLY A 138 18.35 -22.67 -21.72
N THR A 139 18.93 -23.76 -21.21
CA THR A 139 18.23 -25.04 -21.06
C THR A 139 18.53 -25.63 -19.68
N PRO A 140 17.68 -25.40 -18.67
CA PRO A 140 16.43 -24.61 -18.70
C PRO A 140 16.64 -23.11 -18.94
N ALA A 141 15.63 -22.43 -19.49
CA ALA A 141 15.62 -20.97 -19.56
C ALA A 141 15.39 -20.42 -18.15
N THR A 142 16.16 -19.41 -17.77
CA THR A 142 16.12 -18.81 -16.41
C THR A 142 15.64 -17.36 -16.42
N ASP A 143 15.23 -16.86 -17.58
CA ASP A 143 14.81 -15.49 -17.79
C ASP A 143 13.74 -15.47 -18.91
N TYR A 144 12.89 -14.46 -18.94
CA TYR A 144 11.81 -14.34 -19.91
C TYR A 144 11.73 -12.91 -20.47
N ALA A 145 12.04 -12.76 -21.77
CA ALA A 145 12.16 -11.45 -22.40
C ALA A 145 11.36 -11.36 -23.71
N PRO A 146 10.01 -11.38 -23.66
CA PRO A 146 9.19 -11.31 -24.85
C PRO A 146 9.27 -9.94 -25.53
N TRP A 147 8.89 -9.88 -26.80
CA TRP A 147 8.66 -8.61 -27.50
C TRP A 147 7.31 -7.98 -27.12
N GLY A 148 6.37 -8.81 -26.64
CA GLY A 148 4.97 -8.48 -26.44
C GLY A 148 4.06 -9.66 -26.79
N GLY A 149 2.82 -9.38 -27.17
CA GLY A 149 1.84 -10.44 -27.45
C GLY A 149 0.52 -9.91 -28.00
N THR A 150 -0.53 -10.72 -27.85
CA THR A 150 -1.89 -10.33 -28.26
C THR A 150 -2.93 -10.80 -27.26
N ILE A 151 -4.02 -10.04 -27.14
CA ILE A 151 -5.17 -10.38 -26.30
C ILE A 151 -6.46 -10.17 -27.11
N ARG A 152 -7.35 -11.15 -27.02
CA ARG A 152 -8.71 -11.11 -27.59
C ARG A 152 -9.72 -11.05 -26.46
N PHE A 153 -10.69 -10.15 -26.58
CA PHE A 153 -11.83 -10.10 -25.66
C PHE A 153 -13.13 -10.45 -26.39
N ASN A 154 -14.00 -11.21 -25.74
CA ASN A 154 -15.28 -11.57 -26.32
C ASN A 154 -16.29 -10.42 -26.17
N PRO A 155 -16.75 -9.79 -27.27
CA PRO A 155 -17.68 -8.66 -27.20
C PRO A 155 -19.09 -9.07 -26.74
N SER A 156 -19.39 -10.38 -26.70
CA SER A 156 -20.72 -10.90 -26.31
C SER A 156 -20.89 -11.08 -24.80
N ILE A 157 -19.82 -10.93 -24.01
CA ILE A 157 -19.87 -11.01 -22.56
C ILE A 157 -20.51 -9.74 -21.98
N ASN A 158 -21.29 -9.90 -20.91
CA ASN A 158 -21.89 -8.78 -20.20
C ASN A 158 -20.86 -8.16 -19.25
N TRP A 159 -20.03 -7.27 -19.79
CA TRP A 159 -18.88 -6.70 -19.11
C TRP A 159 -19.21 -5.56 -18.14
N TYR A 160 -18.44 -5.48 -17.05
CA TYR A 160 -18.27 -4.29 -16.23
C TYR A 160 -16.90 -3.65 -16.52
N PHE A 161 -16.88 -2.33 -16.73
CA PHE A 161 -15.69 -1.56 -17.15
C PHE A 161 -15.36 -0.41 -16.17
N GLY A 162 -15.25 -0.72 -14.88
CA GLY A 162 -14.80 0.26 -13.87
C GLY A 162 -13.35 0.07 -13.45
N LEU A 163 -12.67 1.15 -13.10
CA LEU A 163 -11.36 1.09 -12.42
C LEU A 163 -11.50 0.64 -10.97
N ASP A 164 -12.61 0.95 -10.32
CA ASP A 164 -13.06 0.37 -9.05
C ASP A 164 -14.20 -0.64 -9.29
N PRO A 165 -14.49 -1.56 -8.36
CA PRO A 165 -15.58 -2.52 -8.50
C PRO A 165 -16.97 -1.95 -8.14
N ASP A 166 -17.15 -0.65 -7.92
CA ASP A 166 -18.43 -0.08 -7.48
C ASP A 166 -19.49 -0.13 -8.60
N GLY A 167 -20.51 -0.95 -8.38
CA GLY A 167 -21.55 -1.22 -9.38
C GLY A 167 -21.35 -2.53 -10.14
N LEU A 168 -20.23 -3.22 -9.92
CA LEU A 168 -20.08 -4.62 -10.26
C LEU A 168 -21.11 -5.44 -9.47
N ASN A 169 -21.86 -6.29 -10.18
CA ASN A 169 -22.90 -7.12 -9.58
C ASN A 169 -22.96 -8.50 -10.25
N GLY A 170 -23.68 -9.45 -9.65
CA GLY A 170 -23.68 -10.85 -10.06
C GLY A 170 -24.14 -11.16 -11.51
N SER A 171 -24.58 -10.17 -12.28
CA SER A 171 -24.88 -10.31 -13.72
C SER A 171 -23.76 -9.89 -14.66
N LEU A 172 -22.70 -9.25 -14.14
CA LEU A 172 -21.61 -8.68 -14.91
C LEU A 172 -20.31 -9.45 -14.67
N THR A 173 -19.53 -9.64 -15.73
CA THR A 173 -18.15 -10.13 -15.69
C THR A 173 -17.21 -8.94 -15.59
N ASP A 174 -16.29 -8.94 -14.63
CA ASP A 174 -15.34 -7.84 -14.44
C ASP A 174 -14.26 -7.85 -15.53
N PHE A 175 -14.22 -6.81 -16.36
CA PHE A 175 -13.21 -6.69 -17.42
C PHE A 175 -11.80 -6.56 -16.84
N TYR A 176 -11.65 -5.86 -15.72
CA TYR A 176 -10.36 -5.67 -15.06
C TYR A 176 -9.69 -7.00 -14.72
N THR A 177 -10.45 -7.88 -14.06
CA THR A 177 -10.01 -9.23 -13.70
C THR A 177 -9.58 -10.03 -14.94
N VAL A 178 -10.43 -10.09 -15.97
CA VAL A 178 -10.13 -10.91 -17.17
C VAL A 178 -8.95 -10.32 -17.96
N ALA A 179 -8.90 -9.00 -18.15
CA ALA A 179 -7.80 -8.37 -18.89
C ALA A 179 -6.45 -8.55 -18.20
N THR A 180 -6.41 -8.50 -16.87
CA THR A 180 -5.20 -8.78 -16.10
C THR A 180 -4.80 -10.26 -16.19
N HIS A 181 -5.76 -11.18 -16.09
CA HIS A 181 -5.54 -12.62 -16.31
C HIS A 181 -4.90 -12.91 -17.68
N GLU A 182 -5.49 -12.37 -18.74
CA GLU A 182 -4.99 -12.57 -20.10
C GLU A 182 -3.60 -11.96 -20.30
N LEU A 183 -3.32 -10.83 -19.66
CA LEU A 183 -1.98 -10.22 -19.72
C LEU A 183 -0.91 -11.12 -19.09
N PHE A 184 -1.23 -11.87 -18.04
CA PHE A 184 -0.29 -12.82 -17.41
C PHE A 184 0.08 -13.97 -18.34
N HIS A 185 -0.83 -14.41 -19.23
CA HIS A 185 -0.46 -15.35 -20.29
C HIS A 185 0.54 -14.76 -21.30
N VAL A 186 0.46 -13.46 -21.60
CA VAL A 186 1.49 -12.77 -22.41
C VAL A 186 2.83 -12.71 -21.67
N LEU A 187 2.80 -12.61 -20.34
CA LEU A 187 3.98 -12.61 -19.47
C LEU A 187 4.56 -14.02 -19.20
N GLY A 188 4.05 -15.07 -19.84
CA GLY A 188 4.69 -16.38 -19.75
C GLY A 188 3.99 -17.37 -18.82
N PHE A 189 2.85 -17.00 -18.23
CA PHE A 189 2.07 -17.91 -17.40
C PHE A 189 1.36 -18.97 -18.27
N GLY A 190 1.59 -20.26 -17.99
CA GLY A 190 0.99 -21.36 -18.74
C GLY A 190 1.61 -21.65 -20.12
N VAL A 191 2.72 -21.00 -20.50
CA VAL A 191 3.41 -21.21 -21.80
C VAL A 191 4.77 -21.93 -21.62
N ALA A 192 5.64 -21.90 -22.63
CA ALA A 192 6.83 -22.78 -22.71
C ALA A 192 7.75 -22.73 -21.48
N GLU A 193 8.07 -21.54 -20.97
CA GLU A 193 8.97 -21.32 -19.83
C GLU A 193 8.32 -21.70 -18.49
N TRP A 194 6.98 -21.74 -18.44
CA TRP A 194 6.23 -22.27 -17.31
C TRP A 194 6.27 -23.80 -17.27
N GLN A 195 6.18 -24.47 -18.43
CA GLN A 195 6.08 -25.93 -18.52
C GLN A 195 7.28 -26.67 -17.92
N GLN A 196 8.45 -26.04 -17.84
CA GLN A 196 9.63 -26.65 -17.19
C GLN A 196 9.45 -26.84 -15.67
N PHE A 197 8.53 -26.12 -15.06
CA PHE A 197 8.17 -26.22 -13.64
C PHE A 197 6.89 -27.01 -13.41
N VAL A 198 6.29 -27.59 -14.45
CA VAL A 198 5.14 -28.48 -14.29
C VAL A 198 5.63 -29.91 -14.13
N SER A 199 5.15 -30.58 -13.09
CA SER A 199 5.45 -31.98 -12.79
C SER A 199 4.18 -32.70 -12.35
N GLY A 200 3.54 -33.43 -13.28
CA GLY A 200 2.20 -33.97 -13.07
C GLY A 200 1.18 -32.83 -12.96
N GLU A 201 0.16 -32.99 -12.12
CA GLU A 201 -0.88 -31.96 -11.88
C GLU A 201 -0.43 -30.86 -10.90
N THR A 202 0.88 -30.59 -10.82
CA THR A 202 1.44 -29.57 -9.92
C THR A 202 2.53 -28.73 -10.56
N PHE A 203 2.56 -27.45 -10.19
CA PHE A 203 3.66 -26.54 -10.44
C PHE A 203 4.67 -26.58 -9.27
N ILE A 204 5.94 -26.71 -9.60
CA ILE A 204 7.06 -26.91 -8.67
C ILE A 204 8.12 -25.79 -8.75
N GLY A 205 7.74 -24.62 -9.28
CA GLY A 205 8.59 -23.44 -9.25
C GLY A 205 8.96 -23.06 -7.81
N PRO A 206 10.24 -22.82 -7.48
CA PRO A 206 10.69 -22.66 -6.10
C PRO A 206 10.03 -21.50 -5.37
N ASN A 207 9.75 -20.38 -6.06
CA ASN A 207 9.11 -19.22 -5.45
C ASN A 207 7.62 -19.47 -5.21
N ALA A 208 6.90 -20.00 -6.20
CA ALA A 208 5.49 -20.36 -6.08
C ALA A 208 5.28 -21.44 -5.00
N VAL A 209 6.16 -22.44 -4.94
CA VAL A 209 6.17 -23.47 -3.89
C VAL A 209 6.43 -22.86 -2.52
N SER A 210 7.36 -21.92 -2.41
CA SER A 210 7.65 -21.23 -1.15
C SER A 210 6.45 -20.43 -0.67
N VAL A 211 5.77 -19.75 -1.58
CA VAL A 211 4.56 -18.97 -1.30
C VAL A 211 3.39 -19.88 -0.89
N PHE A 212 3.16 -20.96 -1.62
CA PHE A 212 2.04 -21.86 -1.38
C PHE A 212 2.32 -22.86 -0.25
N GLY A 213 3.57 -23.04 0.18
CA GLY A 213 3.93 -24.04 1.20
C GLY A 213 4.01 -25.48 0.69
N GLY A 214 4.09 -25.67 -0.63
CA GLY A 214 4.20 -26.98 -1.29
C GLY A 214 4.00 -26.89 -2.82
N PRO A 215 4.07 -28.02 -3.56
CA PRO A 215 3.68 -28.08 -4.97
C PRO A 215 2.27 -27.53 -5.19
N VAL A 216 2.12 -26.62 -6.14
CA VAL A 216 0.87 -25.87 -6.36
C VAL A 216 -0.01 -26.62 -7.36
N PRO A 217 -1.26 -26.98 -7.04
CA PRO A 217 -2.16 -27.62 -7.98
C PRO A 217 -2.37 -26.79 -9.25
N VAL A 218 -2.23 -27.42 -10.41
CA VAL A 218 -2.56 -26.84 -11.71
C VAL A 218 -3.70 -27.62 -12.37
N ASP A 219 -4.38 -26.98 -13.31
CA ASP A 219 -5.45 -27.62 -14.06
C ASP A 219 -4.92 -28.67 -15.03
N VAL A 220 -5.83 -29.46 -15.63
CA VAL A 220 -5.46 -30.53 -16.58
C VAL A 220 -4.86 -30.03 -17.90
N ALA A 221 -4.93 -28.73 -18.15
CA ALA A 221 -4.28 -28.07 -19.28
C ALA A 221 -2.88 -27.54 -18.91
N ASP A 222 -2.46 -27.72 -17.66
CA ASP A 222 -1.19 -27.28 -17.09
C ASP A 222 -0.95 -25.76 -17.30
N ALA A 223 -2.01 -24.97 -17.36
CA ALA A 223 -1.97 -23.56 -17.75
C ALA A 223 -2.60 -22.61 -16.71
N HIS A 224 -3.34 -23.15 -15.74
CA HIS A 224 -4.00 -22.38 -14.69
C HIS A 224 -3.79 -23.01 -13.33
N TRP A 225 -3.95 -22.23 -12.26
CA TRP A 225 -4.10 -22.78 -10.92
C TRP A 225 -5.38 -23.62 -10.84
N ASN A 226 -5.33 -24.70 -10.06
CA ASN A 226 -6.51 -25.51 -9.73
C ASN A 226 -6.82 -25.38 -8.24
N LEU A 227 -7.11 -24.16 -7.83
CA LEU A 227 -7.33 -23.80 -6.42
C LEU A 227 -8.79 -23.42 -6.19
N ASP A 228 -9.39 -23.95 -5.11
CA ASP A 228 -10.77 -23.63 -4.73
C ASP A 228 -10.81 -22.28 -3.99
N PRO A 229 -11.44 -21.22 -4.56
CA PRO A 229 -11.56 -19.93 -3.91
C PRO A 229 -12.28 -19.96 -2.56
N SER A 230 -13.17 -20.94 -2.34
CA SER A 230 -13.93 -21.09 -1.11
C SER A 230 -13.09 -21.59 0.07
N VAL A 231 -11.90 -22.14 -0.21
CA VAL A 231 -10.96 -22.66 0.79
C VAL A 231 -9.90 -21.62 1.15
N LEU A 232 -9.58 -20.70 0.24
CA LEU A 232 -8.47 -19.74 0.40
C LEU A 232 -8.88 -18.35 0.89
N GLY A 233 -10.17 -17.98 0.83
CA GLY A 233 -10.64 -16.63 1.19
C GLY A 233 -10.25 -15.54 0.19
N TYR A 234 -9.40 -15.85 -0.81
CA TYR A 234 -9.08 -15.07 -2.00
C TYR A 234 -8.97 -16.01 -3.22
N ALA A 235 -9.12 -15.49 -4.44
CA ALA A 235 -8.84 -16.27 -5.66
C ALA A 235 -7.62 -15.66 -6.38
N PRO A 236 -6.54 -16.43 -6.57
CA PRO A 236 -5.50 -16.09 -7.53
C PRO A 236 -6.10 -15.77 -8.89
N ILE A 237 -5.56 -14.76 -9.57
CA ILE A 237 -6.14 -14.29 -10.82
C ILE A 237 -6.00 -15.34 -11.91
N MET A 238 -4.98 -16.21 -11.86
CA MET A 238 -4.72 -17.25 -12.84
C MET A 238 -5.48 -18.57 -12.63
N ASN A 239 -6.66 -18.53 -12.01
CA ASN A 239 -7.60 -19.67 -12.02
C ASN A 239 -8.40 -19.70 -13.34
N PRO A 240 -8.87 -20.87 -13.82
CA PRO A 240 -9.55 -21.01 -15.12
C PRO A 240 -11.00 -20.53 -15.13
N TYR A 241 -11.47 -19.88 -14.05
CA TYR A 241 -12.85 -19.43 -13.91
C TYR A 241 -12.89 -17.97 -13.48
N SER A 242 -13.78 -17.19 -14.08
CA SER A 242 -14.18 -15.87 -13.60
C SER A 242 -15.57 -15.94 -12.96
N LEU A 243 -15.74 -15.29 -11.81
CA LEU A 243 -17.02 -15.22 -11.11
C LEU A 243 -17.69 -13.87 -11.42
N ASN A 244 -18.93 -13.91 -11.91
CA ASN A 244 -19.70 -12.68 -12.10
C ASN A 244 -19.91 -11.95 -10.76
N GLY A 245 -19.88 -10.62 -10.80
CA GLY A 245 -20.09 -9.77 -9.64
C GLY A 245 -18.92 -9.70 -8.67
N ARG A 246 -17.73 -10.16 -9.07
CA ARG A 246 -16.54 -10.20 -8.24
C ARG A 246 -15.34 -9.71 -9.04
N ARG A 247 -14.48 -8.92 -8.39
CA ARG A 247 -13.15 -8.58 -8.87
C ARG A 247 -12.13 -9.45 -8.15
N ASP A 248 -11.29 -10.12 -8.94
CA ASP A 248 -10.14 -10.86 -8.45
C ASP A 248 -8.87 -10.05 -8.77
N LEU A 249 -7.94 -10.03 -7.84
CA LEU A 249 -6.70 -9.26 -7.93
C LEU A 249 -5.51 -10.20 -8.09
N ILE A 250 -4.42 -9.67 -8.62
CA ILE A 250 -3.15 -10.38 -8.73
C ILE A 250 -2.72 -10.84 -7.34
N SER A 251 -2.52 -12.15 -7.17
CA SER A 251 -2.00 -12.70 -5.92
C SER A 251 -0.48 -12.78 -5.96
N LYS A 252 0.17 -12.79 -4.79
CA LYS A 252 1.61 -13.05 -4.71
C LYS A 252 1.99 -14.46 -5.16
N LEU A 253 1.05 -15.40 -5.25
CA LEU A 253 1.24 -16.71 -5.89
C LEU A 253 1.35 -16.56 -7.42
N ASP A 254 0.50 -15.73 -8.03
CA ASP A 254 0.59 -15.42 -9.47
C ASP A 254 1.94 -14.75 -9.81
N LEU A 255 2.39 -13.81 -8.97
CA LEU A 255 3.65 -13.11 -9.15
C LEU A 255 4.87 -14.00 -8.88
N ALA A 256 4.79 -14.88 -7.87
CA ALA A 256 5.88 -15.82 -7.58
C ALA A 256 6.11 -16.80 -8.74
N ALA A 257 5.04 -17.22 -9.41
CA ALA A 257 5.14 -17.97 -10.64
C ALA A 257 5.83 -17.20 -11.79
N LEU A 258 5.58 -15.90 -11.94
CA LEU A 258 6.28 -15.08 -12.93
C LEU A 258 7.79 -14.96 -12.61
N VAL A 259 8.17 -14.91 -11.33
CA VAL A 259 9.58 -14.98 -10.93
C VAL A 259 10.20 -16.33 -11.26
N ASP A 260 9.47 -17.42 -11.04
CA ASP A 260 9.94 -18.75 -11.45
C ASP A 260 10.14 -18.83 -12.96
N VAL A 261 9.25 -18.24 -13.75
CA VAL A 261 9.33 -18.16 -15.22
C VAL A 261 10.54 -17.32 -15.69
N GLY A 262 10.94 -16.29 -14.94
CA GLY A 262 12.16 -15.54 -15.22
C GLY A 262 12.12 -14.03 -14.94
N TRP A 263 10.96 -13.47 -14.62
CA TRP A 263 10.81 -12.03 -14.36
C TRP A 263 11.47 -11.61 -13.04
N GLN A 264 12.06 -10.42 -13.03
CA GLN A 264 12.56 -9.77 -11.82
C GLN A 264 11.45 -8.98 -11.13
N ILE A 265 10.74 -9.65 -10.21
CA ILE A 265 9.70 -9.05 -9.38
C ILE A 265 10.18 -9.02 -7.93
N ASN A 266 9.99 -7.89 -7.23
CA ASN A 266 10.30 -7.81 -5.81
C ASN A 266 9.20 -8.47 -4.97
N LEU A 267 9.19 -9.82 -4.91
CA LEU A 267 8.24 -10.59 -4.09
C LEU A 267 8.29 -10.27 -2.60
N ALA A 268 9.41 -9.74 -2.11
CA ALA A 268 9.57 -9.33 -0.72
C ALA A 268 8.88 -8.00 -0.42
N ALA A 269 8.67 -7.16 -1.43
CA ALA A 269 7.93 -5.90 -1.32
C ALA A 269 6.43 -6.04 -1.67
N LEU A 270 6.01 -7.24 -2.08
CA LEU A 270 4.62 -7.61 -2.25
C LEU A 270 4.10 -8.28 -0.96
N PRO A 271 2.91 -7.90 -0.45
CA PRO A 271 2.38 -8.47 0.79
C PRO A 271 2.26 -9.99 0.71
N PRO A 272 2.44 -10.77 1.79
CA PRO A 272 2.48 -12.23 1.78
C PRO A 272 1.18 -12.82 1.26
N THR A 273 1.32 -13.82 0.41
CA THR A 273 0.29 -14.82 0.15
C THR A 273 0.37 -15.90 1.21
N LEU A 274 -0.78 -16.21 1.80
CA LEU A 274 -0.95 -17.33 2.72
C LEU A 274 -0.75 -18.68 2.00
N PRO A 275 -0.05 -19.66 2.60
CA PRO A 275 -0.15 -21.07 2.21
C PRO A 275 -1.47 -21.70 2.73
N PRO A 276 -1.96 -22.79 2.12
CA PRO A 276 -3.28 -23.36 2.37
C PRO A 276 -3.31 -24.15 3.69
N ALA A 277 -4.44 -24.08 4.37
CA ALA A 277 -4.75 -25.02 5.43
C ALA A 277 -4.92 -26.44 4.86
N SER A 278 -4.31 -27.44 5.52
CA SER A 278 -4.66 -28.86 5.37
C SER A 278 -4.84 -29.49 6.77
N PRO A 279 -5.55 -30.62 6.91
CA PRO A 279 -6.85 -30.64 7.59
C PRO A 279 -6.86 -31.21 9.03
N ALA A 280 -7.81 -30.67 9.81
CA ALA A 280 -8.54 -31.20 10.97
C ALA A 280 -7.82 -31.81 12.21
N LEU A 281 -7.87 -31.02 13.31
CA LEU A 281 -8.38 -31.26 14.70
C LEU A 281 -8.21 -32.62 15.43
N PRO A 282 -8.31 -32.70 16.78
CA PRO A 282 -8.13 -31.71 17.87
C PRO A 282 -7.21 -32.23 19.02
N VAL A 283 -6.94 -31.44 20.06
CA VAL A 283 -7.05 -31.82 21.51
C VAL A 283 -6.45 -30.73 22.43
N ALA A 284 -7.33 -30.26 23.35
CA ALA A 284 -7.20 -29.68 24.69
C ALA A 284 -6.00 -28.78 25.12
N PRO A 285 -6.26 -27.68 25.86
CA PRO A 285 -5.25 -26.79 26.43
C PRO A 285 -4.63 -27.40 27.71
N PRO A 286 -3.35 -27.09 28.03
CA PRO A 286 -3.13 -26.19 29.17
C PRO A 286 -1.83 -25.34 29.18
N THR A 287 -1.93 -24.21 29.88
CA THR A 287 -0.92 -23.49 30.73
C THR A 287 0.34 -22.85 30.10
N LEU A 288 0.45 -21.52 30.30
CA LEU A 288 1.66 -20.68 30.21
C LEU A 288 2.73 -21.14 31.23
N PRO A 289 4.06 -21.10 30.96
CA PRO A 289 4.91 -19.88 30.72
C PRO A 289 6.16 -20.18 29.81
N PRO A 290 7.31 -19.45 29.82
CA PRO A 290 7.64 -18.00 29.77
C PRO A 290 8.26 -17.56 28.40
N THR A 291 8.51 -16.26 28.24
CA THR A 291 9.08 -15.56 27.07
C THR A 291 10.38 -16.17 26.52
N SER A 292 10.45 -16.41 25.21
CA SER A 292 11.68 -16.72 24.46
C SER A 292 11.96 -15.66 23.37
N PRO A 293 13.23 -15.43 22.98
CA PRO A 293 13.63 -14.36 22.07
C PRO A 293 13.33 -14.68 20.60
N ILE A 294 13.12 -13.64 19.81
CA ILE A 294 12.79 -13.66 18.38
C ILE A 294 14.02 -14.09 17.55
N PRO A 295 13.89 -15.00 16.57
CA PRO A 295 14.94 -15.28 15.58
C PRO A 295 15.14 -14.08 14.63
N PRO A 296 16.36 -13.74 14.23
CA PRO A 296 16.63 -12.57 13.40
C PRO A 296 16.11 -12.79 11.96
N ALA A 297 15.11 -12.01 11.55
CA ALA A 297 14.70 -11.92 10.14
C ALA A 297 15.72 -11.11 9.33
N GLN A 298 16.07 -11.62 8.14
CA GLN A 298 17.05 -11.04 7.22
C GLN A 298 16.44 -9.85 6.46
N VAL A 299 17.24 -8.78 6.36
CA VAL A 299 16.91 -7.51 5.71
C VAL A 299 16.88 -7.66 4.19
N GLY A 300 15.80 -7.24 3.54
CA GLY A 300 15.66 -7.15 2.08
C GLY A 300 14.82 -5.94 1.68
N ASN A 301 15.38 -5.05 0.85
CA ASN A 301 14.86 -3.74 0.47
C ASN A 301 13.47 -3.77 -0.22
N ALA A 302 12.58 -2.89 0.25
CA ALA A 302 11.22 -2.69 -0.26
C ALA A 302 11.18 -1.79 -1.52
N GLY A 303 10.39 -2.18 -2.52
CA GLY A 303 9.95 -1.36 -3.66
C GLY A 303 8.42 -1.44 -3.77
N GLN A 304 7.75 -0.29 -3.73
CA GLN A 304 6.30 -0.13 -3.49
C GLN A 304 5.38 -0.71 -4.60
N GLY A 305 4.39 -1.54 -4.21
CA GLY A 305 3.19 -1.88 -5.00
C GLY A 305 1.97 -1.03 -4.58
N PRO A 306 0.78 -1.19 -5.22
CA PRO A 306 -0.33 -0.23 -5.08
C PRO A 306 -0.88 -0.22 -3.65
N ILE A 307 -0.81 0.95 -3.02
CA ILE A 307 -1.16 1.17 -1.62
C ILE A 307 -2.68 1.15 -1.49
N VAL A 308 -3.26 0.07 -0.96
CA VAL A 308 -4.60 0.19 -0.35
C VAL A 308 -4.39 0.96 0.94
N SER A 309 -4.58 2.27 0.87
CA SER A 309 -4.31 3.13 2.01
C SER A 309 -5.37 2.98 3.08
N GLU A 310 -4.89 2.55 4.24
CA GLU A 310 -5.72 2.20 5.38
C GLU A 310 -5.51 3.16 6.53
N PHE A 311 -6.58 3.34 7.30
CA PHE A 311 -6.60 4.14 8.51
C PHE A 311 -7.45 3.44 9.57
N ALA A 312 -7.13 3.69 10.82
CA ALA A 312 -7.85 3.14 11.96
C ALA A 312 -8.88 4.14 12.48
N VAL A 313 -10.00 3.62 12.97
CA VAL A 313 -11.05 4.40 13.63
C VAL A 313 -11.44 3.73 14.93
N SER A 314 -11.53 4.49 16.01
CA SER A 314 -11.92 3.98 17.32
C SER A 314 -12.84 4.92 18.10
N THR A 315 -13.52 4.36 19.10
CA THR A 315 -14.38 5.12 20.01
C THR A 315 -13.62 5.53 21.27
N ASP A 316 -13.92 6.74 21.77
CA ASP A 316 -13.60 7.06 23.17
C ASP A 316 -14.49 6.27 24.15
N ARG A 317 -14.42 6.61 25.45
CA ARG A 317 -15.29 6.03 26.48
C ARG A 317 -16.78 6.06 26.08
N GLY A 318 -17.47 4.95 26.32
CA GLY A 318 -18.93 4.79 26.17
C GLY A 318 -19.36 3.86 25.04
N ALA A 319 -18.44 3.39 24.22
CA ALA A 319 -18.68 2.37 23.20
C ALA A 319 -17.47 1.44 23.05
N THR A 320 -17.69 0.31 22.40
CA THR A 320 -16.64 -0.62 21.99
C THR A 320 -16.54 -0.60 20.48
N GLY A 321 -15.33 -0.53 19.95
CA GLY A 321 -15.10 -0.69 18.53
C GLY A 321 -13.84 0.00 18.08
N ASN A 322 -13.06 -0.75 17.32
CA ASN A 322 -11.91 -0.30 16.57
C ASN A 322 -12.05 -0.92 15.20
N GLN A 323 -11.85 -0.14 14.15
CA GLN A 323 -12.00 -0.58 12.77
C GLN A 323 -10.73 -0.22 12.01
N LEU A 324 -10.20 -1.17 11.26
CA LEU A 324 -9.28 -0.89 10.18
C LEU A 324 -10.11 -0.66 8.91
N ARG A 325 -9.86 0.46 8.22
CA ARG A 325 -10.73 0.93 7.14
C ARG A 325 -9.92 1.41 5.95
N THR A 326 -10.54 1.35 4.79
CA THR A 326 -10.15 2.08 3.58
C THR A 326 -11.20 3.14 3.27
N ILE A 327 -10.97 3.96 2.25
CA ILE A 327 -11.99 4.87 1.73
C ILE A 327 -13.28 4.14 1.29
N ASN A 328 -13.17 2.86 0.91
CA ASN A 328 -14.26 2.03 0.40
C ASN A 328 -15.05 1.30 1.51
N GLY A 329 -14.57 1.30 2.75
CA GLY A 329 -15.30 0.68 3.85
C GLY A 329 -14.45 0.09 4.95
N GLU A 330 -15.11 -0.67 5.82
CA GLU A 330 -14.46 -1.43 6.88
C GLU A 330 -13.76 -2.66 6.29
N ARG A 331 -12.49 -2.87 6.64
CA ARG A 331 -11.80 -4.14 6.38
C ARG A 331 -12.12 -5.16 7.47
N PHE A 332 -11.90 -4.79 8.73
CA PHE A 332 -12.31 -5.57 9.89
C PHE A 332 -12.43 -4.70 11.15
N ALA A 333 -13.05 -5.26 12.18
CA ALA A 333 -13.23 -4.63 13.47
C ALA A 333 -12.79 -5.50 14.64
N GLN A 334 -12.29 -4.85 15.69
CA GLN A 334 -11.90 -5.46 16.96
C GLN A 334 -12.42 -4.67 18.15
N ALA A 335 -12.78 -5.36 19.23
CA ALA A 335 -13.31 -4.74 20.45
C ALA A 335 -12.63 -5.33 21.71
N PRO A 336 -11.30 -5.20 21.86
CA PRO A 336 -10.58 -5.84 22.95
C PRO A 336 -10.77 -5.19 24.32
N PHE A 337 -11.20 -3.93 24.37
CA PHE A 337 -11.35 -3.16 25.60
C PHE A 337 -12.81 -2.94 25.94
N ALA A 338 -13.09 -2.86 27.25
CA ALA A 338 -14.42 -2.59 27.75
C ALA A 338 -14.87 -1.16 27.37
N PRO A 339 -16.19 -0.92 27.17
CA PRO A 339 -16.67 0.39 26.74
C PRO A 339 -16.27 1.54 27.66
N GLN A 340 -16.03 1.29 28.95
CA GLN A 340 -15.63 2.32 29.92
C GLN A 340 -14.21 2.85 29.73
N GLN A 341 -13.35 2.14 28.98
CA GLN A 341 -11.97 2.54 28.73
C GLN A 341 -11.86 3.36 27.43
N GLY A 342 -12.60 2.97 26.39
CA GLY A 342 -12.36 3.45 25.03
C GLY A 342 -11.00 2.97 24.50
N SER A 343 -10.62 3.47 23.33
CA SER A 343 -9.36 3.11 22.69
C SER A 343 -8.69 4.29 21.99
N ARG A 344 -7.42 4.10 21.64
CA ARG A 344 -6.71 4.83 20.57
C ARG A 344 -6.19 3.81 19.59
N SER A 345 -6.61 3.88 18.34
CA SER A 345 -6.21 2.94 17.29
C SER A 345 -5.40 3.65 16.22
N VAL A 346 -4.39 2.96 15.69
CA VAL A 346 -3.52 3.41 14.59
C VAL A 346 -3.35 2.25 13.61
N ALA A 347 -3.19 2.58 12.34
CA ALA A 347 -2.95 1.64 11.24
C ALA A 347 -1.47 1.69 10.83
N ALA A 348 -0.73 0.58 10.97
CA ALA A 348 0.64 0.44 10.46
C ALA A 348 1.05 -1.03 10.35
N ASP A 349 1.99 -1.37 9.48
CA ASP A 349 2.56 -2.72 9.38
C ASP A 349 3.63 -2.94 10.46
N VAL A 350 3.22 -3.50 11.60
CA VAL A 350 4.13 -3.80 12.72
C VAL A 350 4.64 -5.24 12.65
N THR A 351 3.91 -6.13 11.95
CA THR A 351 4.34 -7.51 11.71
C THR A 351 5.43 -7.64 10.64
N GLY A 352 5.67 -6.59 9.86
CA GLY A 352 6.67 -6.52 8.79
C GLY A 352 6.30 -7.38 7.61
N ASP A 353 5.00 -7.58 7.40
CA ASP A 353 4.46 -8.42 6.34
C ASP A 353 3.98 -7.57 5.15
N GLY A 354 4.04 -6.25 5.21
CA GLY A 354 3.60 -5.35 4.16
C GLY A 354 2.08 -5.18 4.09
N ILE A 355 1.32 -5.78 4.99
CA ILE A 355 -0.09 -5.50 5.22
C ILE A 355 -0.24 -4.66 6.48
N THR A 356 -1.11 -3.67 6.42
CA THR A 356 -1.34 -2.77 7.55
C THR A 356 -2.07 -3.49 8.68
N ASP A 357 -1.51 -3.44 9.89
CA ASP A 357 -2.09 -4.00 11.11
C ASP A 357 -2.96 -2.98 11.84
N LEU A 358 -3.87 -3.49 12.67
CA LEU A 358 -4.64 -2.67 13.60
C LEU A 358 -3.98 -2.70 14.98
N ILE A 359 -3.37 -1.58 15.38
CA ILE A 359 -2.80 -1.40 16.71
C ILE A 359 -3.80 -0.66 17.59
N VAL A 360 -4.14 -1.24 18.74
CA VAL A 360 -5.14 -0.71 19.66
C VAL A 360 -4.52 -0.48 21.04
N GLY A 361 -4.42 0.78 21.43
CA GLY A 361 -4.04 1.21 22.77
C GLY A 361 -5.25 1.45 23.67
N ALA A 362 -5.14 1.05 24.94
CA ALA A 362 -6.19 1.26 25.92
C ALA A 362 -6.39 2.75 26.22
N GLY A 363 -7.64 3.20 26.17
CA GLY A 363 -8.02 4.51 26.67
C GLY A 363 -8.04 4.60 28.20
N PRO A 364 -8.31 5.78 28.77
CA PRO A 364 -8.22 6.01 30.20
C PRO A 364 -9.24 5.19 31.02
N GLY A 365 -8.82 4.61 32.15
CA GLY A 365 -9.67 3.81 33.06
C GLY A 365 -9.37 2.31 33.09
N GLY A 366 -8.36 1.87 32.35
CA GLY A 366 -7.80 0.51 32.38
C GLY A 366 -6.27 0.54 32.44
N ILE A 367 -5.65 -0.63 32.55
CA ILE A 367 -4.20 -0.77 32.39
C ILE A 367 -3.83 -0.28 30.99
N SER A 368 -2.66 0.36 30.86
CA SER A 368 -2.12 0.93 29.61
C SER A 368 -1.68 -0.14 28.58
N THR A 369 -2.55 -1.10 28.30
CA THR A 369 -2.30 -2.22 27.40
C THR A 369 -2.35 -1.78 25.94
N VAL A 370 -1.41 -2.28 25.14
CA VAL A 370 -1.40 -2.26 23.68
C VAL A 370 -1.70 -3.65 23.18
N ILE A 371 -2.52 -3.75 22.14
CA ILE A 371 -2.84 -5.00 21.45
C ILE A 371 -2.69 -4.77 19.96
N ILE A 372 -2.00 -5.66 19.28
CA ILE A 372 -1.76 -5.62 17.83
C ILE A 372 -2.55 -6.76 17.20
N PHE A 373 -3.38 -6.43 16.23
CA PHE A 373 -4.10 -7.38 15.41
C PHE A 373 -3.52 -7.38 14.02
N ASP A 374 -3.10 -8.55 13.58
CA ASP A 374 -2.54 -8.79 12.26
C ASP A 374 -3.58 -8.42 11.19
N GLY A 375 -3.15 -7.61 10.22
CA GLY A 375 -3.99 -7.06 9.17
C GLY A 375 -4.47 -8.06 8.13
N VAL A 376 -3.85 -9.24 8.07
CA VAL A 376 -4.19 -10.36 7.19
C VAL A 376 -5.25 -11.25 7.84
N THR A 377 -5.02 -11.63 9.09
CA THR A 377 -5.79 -12.67 9.78
C THR A 377 -6.83 -12.10 10.76
N GLY A 378 -6.66 -10.85 11.16
CA GLY A 378 -7.44 -10.22 12.23
C GLY A 378 -7.14 -10.77 13.63
N ASN A 379 -6.16 -11.66 13.79
CA ASN A 379 -5.84 -12.27 15.08
C ASN A 379 -4.92 -11.36 15.91
N GLU A 380 -5.05 -11.45 17.22
CA GLU A 380 -4.08 -10.83 18.14
C GLU A 380 -2.71 -11.50 17.98
N VAL A 381 -1.70 -10.71 17.62
CA VAL A 381 -0.30 -11.18 17.49
C VAL A 381 0.56 -10.73 18.66
N HIS A 382 0.29 -9.54 19.20
CA HIS A 382 1.04 -9.00 20.34
C HIS A 382 0.13 -8.31 21.34
N ARG A 383 0.52 -8.42 22.61
CA ARG A 383 -0.09 -7.75 23.75
C ARG A 383 0.94 -7.44 24.81
N PHE A 384 0.99 -6.19 25.24
CA PHE A 384 1.87 -5.77 26.34
C PHE A 384 1.36 -4.50 27.03
N ASP A 385 1.84 -4.23 28.23
CA ASP A 385 1.52 -3.00 28.95
C ASP A 385 2.60 -1.93 28.68
N ALA A 386 2.18 -0.76 28.20
CA ALA A 386 3.10 0.31 27.80
C ALA A 386 3.72 1.04 29.01
N PHE A 387 3.02 1.07 30.14
CA PHE A 387 3.49 1.68 31.38
C PHE A 387 3.21 0.76 32.57
N GLU A 388 3.64 1.20 33.75
CA GLU A 388 3.48 0.45 34.99
C GLU A 388 2.00 0.13 35.26
N SER A 389 1.69 -1.06 35.76
CA SER A 389 0.29 -1.53 35.91
C SER A 389 -0.59 -0.68 36.85
N SER A 390 0.03 0.17 37.69
CA SER A 390 -0.66 1.15 38.51
C SER A 390 -1.09 2.40 37.76
N PHE A 391 -0.57 2.64 36.55
CA PHE A 391 -0.96 3.74 35.69
C PHE A 391 -2.20 3.36 34.88
N LEU A 392 -3.31 4.03 35.19
CA LEU A 392 -4.63 3.81 34.59
C LEU A 392 -5.08 4.96 33.68
N GLY A 393 -4.16 5.86 33.34
CA GLY A 393 -4.44 7.07 32.59
C GLY A 393 -4.69 6.85 31.11
N GLY A 394 -4.53 5.63 30.60
CA GLY A 394 -4.60 5.33 29.16
C GLY A 394 -3.41 5.88 28.38
N ILE A 395 -3.39 5.63 27.08
CA ILE A 395 -2.28 6.01 26.21
C ILE A 395 -2.76 6.69 24.92
N PHE A 396 -1.87 7.44 24.31
CA PHE A 396 -1.86 7.70 22.88
C PHE A 396 -0.78 6.85 22.21
N ILE A 397 -1.03 6.45 20.97
CA ILE A 397 -0.14 5.61 20.18
C ILE A 397 -0.16 6.07 18.72
N THR A 398 1.00 6.00 18.09
CA THR A 398 1.21 6.13 16.64
C THR A 398 2.29 5.14 16.24
N ALA A 399 2.44 4.87 14.95
CA ALA A 399 3.38 3.88 14.45
C ALA A 399 3.96 4.28 13.10
N ALA A 400 5.27 4.09 12.93
CA ALA A 400 5.99 4.21 11.66
C ALA A 400 7.37 3.56 11.80
N ASP A 401 7.97 3.11 10.69
CA ASP A 401 9.32 2.57 10.67
C ASP A 401 10.35 3.69 10.89
N ILE A 402 10.60 4.02 12.16
CA ILE A 402 11.50 5.12 12.50
C ILE A 402 12.94 4.70 12.34
N ASN A 403 13.23 3.40 12.51
CA ASN A 403 14.57 2.84 12.53
C ASN A 403 15.07 2.31 11.16
N ARG A 404 14.17 2.21 10.17
CA ARG A 404 14.36 1.68 8.82
C ARG A 404 14.73 0.19 8.79
N ASP A 405 14.12 -0.61 9.65
CA ASP A 405 14.32 -2.06 9.67
C ASP A 405 13.22 -2.84 8.93
N GLY A 406 12.24 -2.14 8.36
CA GLY A 406 11.11 -2.70 7.63
C GLY A 406 9.90 -3.03 8.51
N TYR A 407 9.94 -2.76 9.81
CA TYR A 407 8.83 -2.95 10.73
C TYR A 407 8.41 -1.59 11.30
N ALA A 408 7.10 -1.32 11.38
CA ALA A 408 6.66 -0.09 12.02
C ALA A 408 6.96 -0.12 13.53
N ASP A 409 7.67 0.90 14.00
CA ASP A 409 7.97 1.11 15.41
C ASP A 409 6.81 1.86 16.10
N LEU A 410 6.61 1.61 17.39
CA LEU A 410 5.52 2.18 18.17
C LEU A 410 6.00 3.38 18.99
N MET A 411 5.35 4.53 18.84
CA MET A 411 5.52 5.67 19.75
C MET A 411 4.30 5.79 20.65
N ILE A 412 4.55 5.75 21.95
CA ILE A 412 3.51 5.64 22.97
C ILE A 412 3.72 6.71 24.03
N SER A 413 2.65 7.42 24.37
CA SER A 413 2.64 8.43 25.43
C SER A 413 1.48 8.23 26.41
N PRO A 414 1.64 8.62 27.69
CA PRO A 414 0.55 8.64 28.64
C PRO A 414 -0.55 9.65 28.27
N ASP A 415 -1.81 9.35 28.54
CA ASP A 415 -2.94 10.29 28.45
C ASP A 415 -3.27 10.91 29.83
N GLU A 416 -4.43 10.64 30.43
CA GLU A 416 -4.92 11.33 31.63
C GLU A 416 -3.95 11.16 32.82
N SER A 417 -3.61 12.26 33.51
CA SER A 417 -2.71 12.30 34.68
C SER A 417 -1.25 11.85 34.45
N GLY A 418 -0.90 11.46 33.22
CA GLY A 418 0.42 10.99 32.86
C GLY A 418 1.41 12.12 32.60
N GLY A 419 2.71 11.82 32.74
CA GLY A 419 3.79 12.76 32.40
C GLY A 419 3.96 12.95 30.88
N PRO A 420 4.81 13.91 30.44
CA PRO A 420 5.12 14.12 29.02
C PRO A 420 6.04 13.05 28.43
N ARG A 421 6.03 11.82 28.98
CA ARG A 421 6.93 10.74 28.56
C ARG A 421 6.52 10.22 27.20
N VAL A 422 7.49 9.96 26.34
CA VAL A 422 7.30 9.23 25.09
C VAL A 422 8.24 8.03 25.11
N ARG A 423 7.68 6.84 24.88
CA ARG A 423 8.42 5.61 24.65
C ARG A 423 8.36 5.28 23.17
N VAL A 424 9.51 4.96 22.60
CA VAL A 424 9.70 4.55 21.21
C VAL A 424 10.15 3.09 21.28
N ILE A 425 9.33 2.18 20.78
CA ILE A 425 9.50 0.72 20.92
C ILE A 425 9.61 0.12 19.53
N SER A 426 10.61 -0.74 19.31
CA SER A 426 10.76 -1.40 18.03
C SER A 426 9.61 -2.36 17.75
N GLY A 427 9.02 -2.26 16.56
CA GLY A 427 7.99 -3.20 16.11
C GLY A 427 8.53 -4.61 15.92
N ARG A 428 9.80 -4.70 15.48
CA ARG A 428 10.47 -5.96 15.17
C ARG A 428 10.72 -6.84 16.38
N ASP A 429 11.11 -6.27 17.52
CA ASP A 429 11.52 -7.05 18.69
C ASP A 429 11.07 -6.53 20.07
N GLY A 430 10.32 -5.44 20.10
CA GLY A 430 9.84 -4.82 21.34
C GLY A 430 10.93 -4.11 22.16
N SER A 431 12.16 -3.98 21.65
CA SER A 431 13.22 -3.24 22.32
C SER A 431 12.91 -1.74 22.38
N THR A 432 13.36 -1.06 23.42
CA THR A 432 13.15 0.39 23.53
C THR A 432 14.23 1.12 22.71
N LEU A 433 13.80 1.85 21.69
CA LEU A 433 14.62 2.70 20.85
C LEU A 433 14.92 4.05 21.53
N ALA A 434 13.92 4.65 22.16
CA ALA A 434 14.07 5.89 22.93
C ALA A 434 13.03 5.99 24.05
N ASP A 435 13.39 6.70 25.12
CA ASP A 435 12.52 6.92 26.27
C ASP A 435 12.88 8.26 26.91
N PHE A 436 12.01 9.27 26.74
CA PHE A 436 12.33 10.65 27.05
C PHE A 436 11.08 11.48 27.33
N PHE A 437 11.25 12.75 27.72
CA PHE A 437 10.14 13.70 27.83
C PHE A 437 9.98 14.47 26.51
N GLY A 438 8.85 14.26 25.83
CA GLY A 438 8.54 14.92 24.56
C GLY A 438 8.09 16.37 24.71
N ILE A 439 7.81 16.82 25.94
CA ILE A 439 7.57 18.22 26.28
C ILE A 439 8.54 18.60 27.40
N ASP A 440 9.19 19.77 27.28
CA ASP A 440 10.16 20.28 28.25
C ASP A 440 9.47 20.82 29.51
N ASP A 441 8.81 19.93 30.24
CA ASP A 441 8.25 20.17 31.57
C ASP A 441 8.11 18.83 32.33
N PRO A 442 9.15 18.39 33.07
CA PRO A 442 9.12 17.14 33.83
C PRO A 442 7.98 17.02 34.85
N ASN A 443 7.40 18.14 35.29
CA ASN A 443 6.32 18.17 36.27
C ASN A 443 4.93 18.20 35.63
N PHE A 444 4.85 18.35 34.32
CA PHE A 444 3.60 18.31 33.59
C PHE A 444 2.92 16.94 33.74
N ARG A 445 1.61 16.92 33.98
CA ARG A 445 0.80 15.70 34.22
C ARG A 445 -0.46 15.64 33.35
N GLY A 446 -0.41 16.28 32.19
CA GLY A 446 -1.52 16.34 31.25
C GLY A 446 -1.49 15.28 30.16
N GLY A 447 -0.49 14.39 30.18
CA GLY A 447 -0.19 13.47 29.09
C GLY A 447 0.39 14.16 27.87
N ALA A 448 0.69 13.36 26.86
CA ALA A 448 1.11 13.83 25.55
C ALA A 448 0.38 13.06 24.45
N ARG A 449 0.34 13.64 23.25
CA ARG A 449 -0.14 13.02 22.02
C ARG A 449 1.00 12.98 21.04
N VAL A 450 1.08 11.90 20.28
CA VAL A 450 2.20 11.59 19.38
C VAL A 450 1.67 11.40 17.97
N ALA A 451 2.45 11.84 17.00
CA ALA A 451 2.25 11.59 15.57
C ALA A 451 3.62 11.55 14.88
N VAL A 452 3.64 11.06 13.64
CA VAL A 452 4.86 10.91 12.86
C VAL A 452 4.68 11.49 11.46
N SER A 453 5.74 12.08 10.91
CA SER A 453 5.79 12.60 9.53
C SER A 453 7.23 13.03 9.20
N ASP A 454 7.69 12.89 7.95
CA ASP A 454 9.03 13.38 7.56
C ASP A 454 9.00 14.90 7.28
N LEU A 455 9.20 15.72 8.32
CA LEU A 455 9.09 17.18 8.20
C LEU A 455 10.31 17.82 7.54
N ASN A 456 11.43 17.11 7.53
CA ASN A 456 12.74 17.64 7.17
C ASN A 456 13.27 17.10 5.82
N GLY A 457 12.57 16.13 5.22
CA GLY A 457 12.84 15.58 3.90
C GLY A 457 14.01 14.58 3.87
N ASP A 458 14.37 13.99 5.01
CA ASP A 458 15.43 12.98 5.10
C ASP A 458 14.91 11.54 4.88
N GLN A 459 13.61 11.41 4.57
CA GLN A 459 12.84 10.20 4.38
C GLN A 459 12.73 9.34 5.65
N ILE A 460 13.11 9.84 6.82
CA ILE A 460 12.92 9.18 8.12
C ILE A 460 11.76 9.91 8.82
N PRO A 461 10.69 9.20 9.22
CA PRO A 461 9.59 9.84 9.93
C PRO A 461 10.08 10.55 11.19
N ASP A 462 9.78 11.84 11.32
CA ASP A 462 10.04 12.64 12.50
C ASP A 462 8.88 12.51 13.50
N LEU A 463 9.20 12.62 14.79
CA LEU A 463 8.20 12.50 15.86
C LEU A 463 7.69 13.88 16.26
N LEU A 464 6.38 14.08 16.07
CA LEU A 464 5.65 15.22 16.60
C LEU A 464 5.00 14.87 17.94
N VAL A 465 5.07 15.80 18.89
CA VAL A 465 4.48 15.65 20.23
C VAL A 465 3.68 16.89 20.59
N ALA A 466 2.41 16.73 21.00
CA ALA A 466 1.67 17.81 21.64
C ALA A 466 1.37 17.53 23.10
N ALA A 467 1.36 18.61 23.87
CA ALA A 467 0.92 18.55 25.25
C ALA A 467 -0.59 18.31 25.35
N GLY A 468 -0.99 17.45 26.30
CA GLY A 468 -2.38 17.22 26.63
C GLY A 468 -3.00 18.31 27.51
N PHE A 469 -3.96 17.91 28.34
CA PHE A 469 -4.73 18.85 29.17
C PHE A 469 -3.83 19.59 30.19
N GLY A 470 -4.02 20.90 30.35
CA GLY A 470 -3.20 21.78 31.18
C GLY A 470 -1.94 22.31 30.49
N GLY A 471 -1.44 21.66 29.43
CA GLY A 471 -0.18 22.01 28.76
C GLY A 471 -0.31 23.11 27.71
N GLY A 472 -1.54 23.46 27.35
CA GLY A 472 -1.87 24.34 26.23
C GLY A 472 -1.63 23.67 24.87
N PRO A 473 -1.85 24.39 23.76
CA PRO A 473 -1.67 23.87 22.41
C PRO A 473 -0.17 23.80 22.05
N ARG A 474 0.66 23.27 22.95
CA ARG A 474 2.12 23.22 22.80
C ARG A 474 2.49 22.06 21.90
N VAL A 475 3.33 22.30 20.91
CA VAL A 475 3.86 21.28 19.99
C VAL A 475 5.39 21.30 20.03
N ALA A 476 5.99 20.11 19.98
CA ALA A 476 7.41 19.86 19.82
C ALA A 476 7.62 18.86 18.65
N GLY A 477 8.76 18.94 17.97
CA GLY A 477 9.14 18.02 16.90
C GLY A 477 10.56 17.52 17.10
N PHE A 478 10.77 16.22 16.93
CA PHE A 478 12.04 15.54 17.14
C PHE A 478 12.46 14.78 15.89
N SER A 479 13.74 14.87 15.53
CA SER A 479 14.24 14.18 14.33
C SER A 479 14.21 12.68 14.54
N GLY A 480 13.63 11.95 13.58
CA GLY A 480 13.53 10.49 13.62
C GLY A 480 14.89 9.82 13.67
N THR A 481 15.91 10.39 13.03
CA THR A 481 17.31 9.92 13.07
C THR A 481 17.89 9.83 14.47
N SER A 482 17.40 10.67 15.40
CA SER A 482 17.89 10.75 16.78
C SER A 482 17.18 9.79 17.74
N LEU A 483 16.08 9.17 17.30
CA LEU A 483 15.26 8.25 18.08
C LEU A 483 15.82 6.83 17.96
N ARG A 484 17.00 6.64 18.56
CA ARG A 484 17.80 5.42 18.52
C ARG A 484 18.39 5.10 19.90
N PRO A 485 18.66 3.80 20.20
CA PRO A 485 19.27 3.42 21.47
C PRO A 485 20.55 4.20 21.76
N GLY A 486 20.64 4.79 22.96
CA GLY A 486 21.82 5.54 23.42
C GLY A 486 22.01 6.93 22.77
N SER A 487 21.11 7.35 21.87
CA SER A 487 21.12 8.69 21.30
C SER A 487 20.29 9.65 22.14
N THR A 488 20.61 10.95 22.08
CA THR A 488 19.78 12.00 22.68
C THR A 488 18.81 12.52 21.63
N PRO A 489 17.48 12.48 21.88
CA PRO A 489 16.50 13.05 20.97
C PRO A 489 16.80 14.52 20.65
N THR A 490 16.83 14.85 19.35
CA THR A 490 17.18 16.18 18.86
C THR A 490 15.93 16.86 18.32
N LYS A 491 15.67 18.10 18.76
CA LYS A 491 14.53 18.88 18.28
C LYS A 491 14.78 19.41 16.87
N LEU A 492 13.75 19.36 16.04
CA LEU A 492 13.71 20.00 14.71
C LEU A 492 13.38 21.48 14.81
N PHE A 493 12.58 21.85 15.81
CA PHE A 493 12.20 23.22 16.11
C PHE A 493 11.93 23.39 17.60
N ASN A 494 11.96 24.63 18.09
CA ASN A 494 11.63 24.94 19.47
C ASN A 494 10.13 24.77 19.73
N ASP A 495 9.77 24.37 20.95
CA ASP A 495 8.37 24.27 21.35
C ASP A 495 7.63 25.60 21.14
N PHE A 496 6.43 25.51 20.57
CA PHE A 496 5.58 26.68 20.37
C PHE A 496 4.11 26.35 20.63
N PHE A 497 3.29 27.38 20.84
CA PHE A 497 1.84 27.24 20.93
C PHE A 497 1.21 27.44 19.55
N VAL A 498 0.59 26.39 19.00
CA VAL A 498 0.02 26.41 17.63
C VAL A 498 -1.34 27.11 17.55
N PHE A 499 -2.03 27.23 18.69
CA PHE A 499 -3.21 28.08 18.87
C PHE A 499 -2.98 29.09 20.00
N GLU A 500 -4.03 29.80 20.40
CA GLU A 500 -3.95 30.83 21.43
C GLU A 500 -3.36 30.28 22.73
N ALA A 501 -2.28 30.90 23.22
CA ALA A 501 -1.53 30.45 24.38
C ALA A 501 -2.33 30.45 25.70
N SER A 502 -3.52 31.04 25.74
CA SER A 502 -4.45 30.97 26.89
C SER A 502 -5.23 29.66 26.95
N LEU A 503 -5.29 28.90 25.86
CA LEU A 503 -5.96 27.60 25.84
C LEU A 503 -5.19 26.60 26.70
N ARG A 504 -5.92 25.68 27.33
CA ARG A 504 -5.35 24.65 28.21
C ARG A 504 -5.80 23.25 27.86
N ASN A 505 -6.58 23.06 26.80
CA ASN A 505 -7.16 21.75 26.51
C ASN A 505 -6.25 20.86 25.64
N GLY A 506 -5.04 21.34 25.32
CA GLY A 506 -4.15 20.70 24.36
C GLY A 506 -4.70 20.77 22.93
N VAL A 507 -4.09 19.98 22.06
CA VAL A 507 -4.51 19.78 20.66
C VAL A 507 -4.43 18.31 20.29
N PHE A 508 -5.14 17.91 19.25
CA PHE A 508 -4.82 16.69 18.51
C PHE A 508 -3.89 17.05 17.36
N LEU A 509 -3.02 16.13 16.94
CA LEU A 509 -2.11 16.38 15.84
C LEU A 509 -1.92 15.14 14.99
N THR A 510 -1.44 15.35 13.77
CA THR A 510 -0.95 14.35 12.84
C THR A 510 0.06 15.04 11.91
N GLY A 511 0.71 14.30 11.01
CA GLY A 511 1.45 14.91 9.93
C GLY A 511 1.43 14.07 8.65
N GLY A 512 1.68 14.72 7.53
CA GLY A 512 1.61 14.17 6.17
C GLY A 512 1.82 15.31 5.16
N ASP A 513 2.20 15.01 3.93
CA ASP A 513 2.45 16.00 2.88
C ASP A 513 1.12 16.54 2.33
N LEU A 514 0.56 17.56 2.99
CA LEU A 514 -0.74 18.11 2.65
C LEU A 514 -0.67 18.98 1.38
N ASN A 515 0.50 19.51 1.07
CA ASN A 515 0.68 20.51 0.01
C ASN A 515 1.43 19.97 -1.24
N GLY A 516 1.88 18.71 -1.21
CA GLY A 516 2.55 18.01 -2.30
C GLY A 516 3.97 18.50 -2.56
N ASP A 517 4.65 19.10 -1.58
CA ASP A 517 6.01 19.63 -1.75
C ASP A 517 7.12 18.60 -1.50
N GLY A 518 6.75 17.38 -1.09
CA GLY A 518 7.63 16.28 -0.75
C GLY A 518 8.14 16.30 0.70
N PHE A 519 7.60 17.18 1.54
CA PHE A 519 7.89 17.27 2.97
C PHE A 519 6.58 17.09 3.73
N GLY A 520 6.62 16.32 4.80
CA GLY A 520 5.52 16.21 5.74
C GLY A 520 5.17 17.55 6.37
N ASP A 521 3.89 17.78 6.61
CA ASP A 521 3.34 18.97 7.22
C ASP A 521 2.75 18.68 8.61
N LEU A 522 2.70 19.69 9.49
CA LEU A 522 2.07 19.56 10.80
C LEU A 522 0.59 19.94 10.72
N ILE A 523 -0.30 18.98 10.97
CA ILE A 523 -1.75 19.20 10.98
C ILE A 523 -2.28 19.10 12.40
N VAL A 524 -3.06 20.08 12.82
CA VAL A 524 -3.50 20.23 14.21
C VAL A 524 -5.02 20.40 14.29
N GLY A 525 -5.64 19.58 15.14
CA GLY A 525 -7.04 19.68 15.52
C GLY A 525 -7.23 20.32 16.91
N GLY A 526 -8.26 21.15 17.06
CA GLY A 526 -8.65 21.71 18.36
C GLY A 526 -8.89 20.62 19.41
N GLY A 527 -8.31 20.78 20.61
CA GLY A 527 -8.49 19.83 21.72
C GLY A 527 -9.90 19.85 22.34
N PRO A 528 -10.18 18.97 23.32
CA PRO A 528 -11.49 18.89 23.97
C PRO A 528 -12.00 20.23 24.51
N GLY A 529 -13.28 20.55 24.35
CA GLY A 529 -13.83 21.87 24.74
C GLY A 529 -13.56 22.99 23.72
N GLY A 530 -12.66 22.77 22.74
CA GLY A 530 -12.38 23.67 21.63
C GLY A 530 -13.28 23.42 20.42
N GLY A 531 -13.31 24.39 19.49
CA GLY A 531 -13.98 24.21 18.21
C GLY A 531 -13.29 23.13 17.35
N PRO A 532 -13.96 22.54 16.35
CA PRO A 532 -13.38 21.55 15.45
C PRO A 532 -12.50 22.22 14.38
N ARG A 533 -11.59 23.10 14.82
CA ARG A 533 -10.66 23.81 13.95
C ARG A 533 -9.53 22.88 13.55
N VAL A 534 -9.28 22.80 12.26
CA VAL A 534 -8.09 22.18 11.65
C VAL A 534 -7.16 23.30 11.20
N LEU A 535 -5.88 23.20 11.54
CA LEU A 535 -4.81 24.10 11.12
C LEU A 535 -3.65 23.27 10.58
N GLY A 536 -3.24 23.52 9.34
CA GLY A 536 -2.05 22.94 8.72
C GLY A 536 -0.92 23.95 8.65
N LEU A 537 0.30 23.52 8.98
CA LEU A 537 1.54 24.30 8.91
C LEU A 537 2.59 23.55 8.08
N SER A 538 3.29 24.26 7.18
CA SER A 538 4.35 23.65 6.36
C SER A 538 5.48 23.10 7.23
N GLY A 539 5.79 21.81 7.10
CA GLY A 539 6.87 21.20 7.89
C GLY A 539 8.25 21.67 7.45
N ARG A 540 8.46 21.84 6.14
CA ARG A 540 9.67 22.43 5.57
C ARG A 540 9.98 23.81 6.16
N ASP A 541 8.96 24.67 6.29
CA ASP A 541 9.14 25.99 6.89
C ASP A 541 9.36 25.90 8.41
N LEU A 542 8.66 24.99 9.10
CA LEU A 542 8.81 24.76 10.54
C LEU A 542 10.23 24.34 10.92
N THR A 543 10.84 23.43 10.17
CA THR A 543 12.24 22.99 10.40
C THR A 543 13.26 24.11 10.16
N GLN A 544 12.88 25.16 9.44
CA GLN A 544 13.67 26.38 9.22
C GLN A 544 13.35 27.49 10.24
N GLY A 545 12.47 27.21 11.21
CA GLY A 545 12.07 28.17 12.26
C GLY A 545 10.98 29.15 11.83
N ASN A 546 10.31 28.90 10.71
CA ASN A 546 9.20 29.72 10.20
C ASN A 546 7.85 29.02 10.44
N THR A 547 6.79 29.80 10.61
CA THR A 547 5.43 29.26 10.73
C THR A 547 4.61 29.72 9.53
N VAL A 548 4.39 28.82 8.58
CA VAL A 548 3.62 29.10 7.35
C VAL A 548 2.34 28.27 7.36
N GLN A 549 1.19 28.96 7.42
CA GLN A 549 -0.12 28.32 7.33
C GLN A 549 -0.41 27.84 5.91
N ILE A 550 -0.76 26.56 5.79
CA ILE A 550 -1.17 25.90 4.55
C ILE A 550 -2.61 25.37 4.57
N ALA A 551 -3.27 25.36 5.73
CA ALA A 551 -4.71 25.08 5.84
C ALA A 551 -5.30 25.69 7.11
N ASN A 552 -6.54 26.19 7.08
CA ASN A 552 -7.23 26.68 8.28
C ASN A 552 -8.76 26.72 8.06
N PHE A 553 -9.46 25.79 8.70
CA PHE A 553 -10.92 25.66 8.56
C PHE A 553 -11.57 24.96 9.75
N PHE A 554 -12.91 24.93 9.78
CA PHE A 554 -13.67 24.10 10.72
C PHE A 554 -14.17 22.84 10.02
N ALA A 555 -13.85 21.66 10.57
CA ALA A 555 -14.42 20.41 10.14
C ALA A 555 -15.83 20.24 10.77
N GLY A 556 -16.86 20.19 9.92
CA GLY A 556 -18.24 20.17 10.38
C GLY A 556 -18.71 21.50 10.99
N SER A 557 -19.53 21.44 12.05
CA SER A 557 -20.14 22.64 12.64
C SER A 557 -19.15 23.46 13.47
N SER A 558 -18.98 24.73 13.12
CA SER A 558 -18.16 25.67 13.91
C SER A 558 -18.73 25.97 15.31
N ALA A 559 -19.97 25.56 15.59
CA ALA A 559 -20.59 25.66 16.92
C ALA A 559 -20.19 24.51 17.85
N SER A 560 -19.66 23.41 17.31
CA SER A 560 -19.23 22.25 18.09
C SER A 560 -18.08 22.59 19.03
N ARG A 561 -18.02 21.95 20.20
CA ARG A 561 -16.98 22.16 21.21
C ARG A 561 -16.31 20.87 21.68
N GLY A 562 -16.46 19.79 20.91
CA GLY A 562 -15.87 18.49 21.22
C GLY A 562 -14.40 18.36 20.82
N GLY A 563 -13.82 19.38 20.19
CA GLY A 563 -12.55 19.29 19.44
C GLY A 563 -12.69 18.51 18.14
N VAL A 564 -11.57 18.24 17.47
CA VAL A 564 -11.51 17.40 16.26
C VAL A 564 -10.24 16.55 16.29
N ARG A 565 -10.38 15.23 16.11
CA ARG A 565 -9.24 14.31 15.96
C ARG A 565 -8.85 14.25 14.49
N VAL A 566 -7.57 14.12 14.19
CA VAL A 566 -7.02 14.24 12.84
C VAL A 566 -6.04 13.10 12.57
N ALA A 567 -6.05 12.57 11.35
CA ALA A 567 -5.07 11.64 10.80
C ALA A 567 -4.82 11.98 9.32
N MET A 568 -3.60 11.74 8.84
CA MET A 568 -3.22 11.93 7.45
C MET A 568 -2.81 10.61 6.83
N LYS A 569 -3.20 10.40 5.58
CA LYS A 569 -2.78 9.27 4.75
C LYS A 569 -3.16 9.61 3.30
N ASP A 570 -2.28 9.42 2.34
CA ASP A 570 -2.65 9.41 0.91
C ASP A 570 -3.69 8.31 0.66
N LEU A 571 -4.97 8.62 0.43
CA LEU A 571 -6.05 7.65 0.24
C LEU A 571 -6.38 7.40 -1.24
N ASP A 572 -5.86 8.21 -2.15
CA ASP A 572 -6.17 8.13 -3.58
C ASP A 572 -4.95 7.94 -4.50
N GLY A 573 -3.77 7.72 -3.92
CA GLY A 573 -2.53 7.36 -4.61
C GLY A 573 -1.87 8.55 -5.31
N ASP A 574 -2.18 9.77 -4.89
CA ASP A 574 -1.60 10.97 -5.45
C ASP A 574 -0.39 11.47 -4.63
N THR A 575 0.12 12.66 -4.94
CA THR A 575 1.29 13.22 -4.24
C THR A 575 0.92 13.96 -2.96
N PHE A 576 -0.34 13.97 -2.56
CA PHE A 576 -0.88 14.70 -1.43
C PHE A 576 -1.45 13.70 -0.43
N ASP A 577 -1.04 13.80 0.83
CA ASP A 577 -1.73 13.05 1.87
C ASP A 577 -3.14 13.62 2.09
N ASP A 578 -4.14 12.74 2.24
CA ASP A 578 -5.52 13.11 2.52
C ASP A 578 -5.78 13.22 4.02
N LEU A 579 -6.75 14.05 4.37
CA LEU A 579 -7.10 14.32 5.77
C LEU A 579 -8.34 13.51 6.18
N VAL A 580 -8.17 12.69 7.21
CA VAL A 580 -9.26 12.01 7.93
C VAL A 580 -9.51 12.73 9.25
N VAL A 581 -10.77 13.08 9.53
CA VAL A 581 -11.14 13.73 10.80
C VAL A 581 -12.25 12.98 11.54
N GLY A 582 -12.07 12.83 12.85
CA GLY A 582 -13.05 12.26 13.76
C GLY A 582 -13.80 13.33 14.56
N ALA A 583 -15.13 13.24 14.59
CA ALA A 583 -15.98 14.14 15.35
C ALA A 583 -15.68 14.12 16.86
N GLY A 584 -15.78 15.29 17.48
CA GLY A 584 -15.57 15.45 18.91
C GLY A 584 -16.75 15.00 19.78
N VAL A 585 -16.53 15.03 21.10
CA VAL A 585 -17.57 14.69 22.10
C VAL A 585 -18.79 15.59 21.94
N GLY A 586 -19.99 15.01 21.94
CA GLY A 586 -21.29 15.70 21.84
C GLY A 586 -21.89 15.67 20.43
N ASP A 587 -21.07 15.60 19.40
CA ASP A 587 -21.51 15.41 18.02
C ASP A 587 -21.79 13.94 17.72
N VAL A 588 -22.58 13.66 16.69
CA VAL A 588 -22.68 12.29 16.16
C VAL A 588 -21.29 11.88 15.70
N GLY A 589 -20.85 10.69 16.09
CA GLY A 589 -19.54 10.11 15.82
C GLY A 589 -19.33 9.87 14.33
N THR A 590 -19.13 10.95 13.59
CA THR A 590 -18.94 11.01 12.15
C THR A 590 -17.45 11.10 11.87
N VAL A 591 -17.01 10.37 10.86
CA VAL A 591 -15.70 10.52 10.24
C VAL A 591 -15.90 11.26 8.92
N MET A 592 -15.11 12.30 8.67
CA MET A 592 -15.10 13.04 7.41
C MET A 592 -13.72 12.92 6.77
N LEU A 593 -13.70 12.68 5.46
CA LEU A 593 -12.50 12.61 4.62
C LEU A 593 -12.44 13.83 3.72
N TYR A 594 -11.25 14.37 3.49
CA TYR A 594 -10.99 15.49 2.60
C TYR A 594 -9.78 15.15 1.73
N ARG A 595 -9.89 15.39 0.41
CA ARG A 595 -8.76 15.22 -0.50
C ARG A 595 -7.68 16.27 -0.23
N GLY A 596 -6.42 15.86 -0.08
CA GLY A 596 -5.28 16.73 0.18
C GLY A 596 -5.19 17.87 -0.83
N ARG A 597 -5.20 17.52 -2.13
CA ARG A 597 -5.17 18.47 -3.25
C ARG A 597 -6.29 19.52 -3.24
N ASP A 598 -7.42 19.23 -2.59
CA ASP A 598 -8.61 20.08 -2.56
C ASP A 598 -8.67 20.94 -1.29
N ILE A 599 -7.72 20.78 -0.34
CA ILE A 599 -7.65 21.57 0.89
C ILE A 599 -7.02 22.93 0.60
N PRO A 600 -7.79 24.04 0.69
CA PRO A 600 -7.24 25.36 0.45
C PRO A 600 -6.49 25.87 1.69
N ARG A 601 -5.62 26.85 1.46
CA ARG A 601 -4.95 27.58 2.55
C ARG A 601 -5.91 28.19 3.57
N ASP A 602 -7.04 28.72 3.09
CA ASP A 602 -8.11 29.29 3.88
C ASP A 602 -9.46 28.86 3.30
N GLY A 603 -10.42 28.54 4.18
CA GLY A 603 -11.78 28.17 3.78
C GLY A 603 -12.06 26.67 3.92
N THR A 604 -13.35 26.31 3.95
CA THR A 604 -13.77 24.93 4.17
C THR A 604 -13.61 24.11 2.87
N PRO A 605 -12.81 23.03 2.88
CA PRO A 605 -12.67 22.13 1.73
C PRO A 605 -13.95 21.34 1.45
N PRO A 606 -14.14 20.84 0.21
CA PRO A 606 -15.19 19.88 -0.08
C PRO A 606 -14.91 18.57 0.67
N THR A 607 -15.96 17.99 1.26
CA THR A 607 -15.88 16.65 1.87
C THR A 607 -15.84 15.59 0.76
N LEU A 608 -14.78 14.79 0.76
CA LEU A 608 -14.63 13.63 -0.14
C LEU A 608 -15.66 12.56 0.19
N SER A 609 -15.71 12.16 1.46
CA SER A 609 -16.61 11.14 1.98
C SER A 609 -16.90 11.39 3.45
N GLN A 610 -18.03 10.88 3.94
CA GLN A 610 -18.35 10.89 5.37
C GLN A 610 -19.18 9.65 5.76
N PHE A 611 -18.96 9.16 6.97
CA PHE A 611 -19.67 7.99 7.48
C PHE A 611 -19.73 7.99 9.02
N THR A 612 -20.64 7.19 9.58
CA THR A 612 -20.85 7.04 11.03
C THR A 612 -20.52 5.60 11.48
N PRO A 613 -19.25 5.30 11.81
CA PRO A 613 -18.78 3.93 12.02
C PRO A 613 -19.43 3.21 13.21
N PHE A 614 -19.94 3.96 14.18
CA PHE A 614 -20.52 3.42 15.43
C PHE A 614 -21.93 3.97 15.70
N GLY A 615 -22.69 4.22 14.64
CA GLY A 615 -24.07 4.74 14.72
C GLY A 615 -24.16 6.10 15.42
N ASP A 616 -25.14 6.25 16.33
CA ASP A 616 -25.41 7.49 17.07
C ASP A 616 -24.45 7.74 18.26
N PHE A 617 -23.30 7.08 18.31
CA PHE A 617 -22.32 7.31 19.37
C PHE A 617 -21.85 8.77 19.40
N ARG A 618 -21.80 9.39 20.58
CA ARG A 618 -21.42 10.81 20.77
C ARG A 618 -20.25 11.02 21.74
N GLY A 619 -19.54 9.95 22.09
CA GLY A 619 -18.38 10.02 22.99
C GLY A 619 -17.11 10.53 22.32
N GLY A 620 -17.13 10.77 21.00
CA GLY A 620 -15.99 11.23 20.21
C GLY A 620 -15.26 10.09 19.51
N ILE A 621 -14.80 10.36 18.29
CA ILE A 621 -14.14 9.39 17.42
C ILE A 621 -12.66 9.72 17.29
N PHE A 622 -11.82 8.72 17.46
CA PHE A 622 -10.40 8.78 17.15
C PHE A 622 -10.14 8.20 15.77
N VAL A 623 -9.19 8.82 15.08
CA VAL A 623 -8.67 8.41 13.78
C VAL A 623 -7.16 8.37 13.90
N GLY A 624 -6.50 7.42 13.24
CA GLY A 624 -5.06 7.24 13.35
C GLY A 624 -4.51 6.22 12.38
#